data_AF-A0A2G2WE71-F1
#
_entry.id   AF-A0A2G2WE71-F1
#
_cell.length_a   1.000
_cell.length_b   1.000
_cell.length_c   1.000
_cell.angle_alpha   90.00
_cell.angle_beta   90.00
_cell.angle_gamma   90.00
#
_symmetry.space_group_name_H-M   'P 1'
#
loop_
_entity.id
_entity.type
_entity.pdbx_description
1 polymer ?
#
loop_
_entity_poly.entity_id
_entity_poly.type
_entity_poly.pdbx_seq_one_letter_code
_entity_poly.pdbx_strand_id
1 'polypeptide(L)' 'MLYIDRSEHPNGHKVLILYKAANYLNIKSLLDLTCQTVVDMIKGKTPEEIRKTFNIKNNFTPEEEEEVRRETAWAFE' A
#
# COMPACT_ATOMS: atom_id res chain seq x y z
N MET A 1 10.34 7.69 3.40
CA MET A 1 9.88 6.28 3.35
C MET A 1 8.91 6.07 4.49
N LEU A 2 7.62 5.89 4.20
CA LEU A 2 6.63 5.57 5.23
C LEU A 2 7.05 4.24 5.89
N TYR A 3 7.25 4.28 7.20
CA TYR A 3 7.67 3.13 8.00
C TYR A 3 6.44 2.24 8.19
N ILE A 4 6.30 1.21 7.37
CA ILE A 4 5.31 0.14 7.58
C ILE A 4 5.82 -0.65 8.78
N ASP A 5 5.06 -0.63 9.88
CA ASP A 5 5.41 -1.37 11.09
C ASP A 5 5.44 -2.88 10.76
N ARG A 6 6.58 -3.53 11.00
CA ARG A 6 6.82 -4.95 10.70
C ARG A 6 6.14 -5.89 11.69
N SER A 7 5.58 -5.36 12.78
CA SER A 7 5.14 -6.16 13.92
C SER A 7 3.85 -6.97 13.70
N GLU A 8 2.95 -6.57 12.78
CA GLU A 8 1.58 -7.15 12.72
C GLU A 8 1.07 -7.52 11.30
N HIS A 9 1.93 -8.02 10.42
CA HIS A 9 1.49 -8.42 9.06
C HIS A 9 1.66 -9.92 8.76
N PRO A 10 0.65 -10.77 8.98
CA PRO A 10 0.73 -12.18 8.60
C PRO A 10 0.77 -12.40 7.07
N ASN A 11 0.16 -11.51 6.28
CA ASN A 11 0.07 -11.63 4.81
C ASN A 11 0.89 -10.57 4.05
N GLY A 12 0.90 -9.30 4.50
CA GLY A 12 1.65 -8.21 3.85
C GLY A 12 3.17 -8.34 3.94
N HIS A 13 3.68 -9.02 4.98
CA HIS A 13 5.12 -9.19 5.20
C HIS A 13 5.77 -10.05 4.11
N LYS A 14 5.08 -11.06 3.59
CA LYS A 14 5.64 -11.98 2.58
C LYS A 14 5.84 -11.28 1.22
N VAL A 15 4.86 -10.51 0.77
CA VAL A 15 4.94 -9.78 -0.51
C VAL A 15 6.04 -8.72 -0.47
N LEU A 16 6.22 -8.04 0.66
CA LEU A 16 7.30 -7.06 0.85
C LEU A 16 8.70 -7.70 0.85
N ILE A 17 8.86 -8.89 1.44
CA ILE A 17 10.11 -9.64 1.39
C ILE A 17 10.40 -10.05 -0.06
N LEU A 18 9.40 -10.56 -0.78
CA LEU A 18 9.55 -10.96 -2.17
C LEU A 18 9.89 -9.78 -3.08
N TYR A 19 9.26 -8.62 -2.90
CA TYR A 19 9.60 -7.39 -3.61
C TYR A 19 11.06 -7.00 -3.37
N LYS A 20 11.51 -6.99 -2.11
CA LYS A 20 12.90 -6.66 -1.75
C LYS A 20 13.90 -7.66 -2.33
N ALA A 21 13.59 -8.96 -2.28
CA ALA A 21 14.41 -10.00 -2.87
C ALA A 21 14.47 -9.89 -4.39
N ALA A 22 13.33 -9.63 -5.05
CA ALA A 22 13.25 -9.43 -6.50
C ALA A 22 14.08 -8.23 -6.95
N ASN A 23 13.98 -7.11 -6.23
CA ASN A 23 14.76 -5.92 -6.51
C ASN A 23 16.27 -6.14 -6.28
N TYR A 24 16.64 -6.82 -5.20
CA TYR A 24 18.03 -7.13 -4.90
C TYR A 24 18.67 -8.10 -5.93
N LEU A 25 17.91 -9.11 -6.36
CA LEU A 25 18.35 -10.09 -7.37
C LEU A 25 18.14 -9.60 -8.81
N ASN A 26 17.57 -8.40 -9.00
CA ASN A 26 17.23 -7.80 -10.28
C ASN A 26 16.36 -8.69 -11.19
N ILE A 27 15.38 -9.38 -10.60
CA ILE A 27 14.44 -10.26 -11.32
C ILE A 27 13.18 -9.46 -11.66
N LYS A 28 13.16 -8.86 -12.85
CA LYS A 28 12.06 -7.99 -13.31
C LYS A 28 10.68 -8.67 -13.26
N SER A 29 10.57 -9.91 -13.69
CA SER A 29 9.28 -10.63 -13.70
C SER A 29 8.71 -10.86 -12.29
N LEU A 30 9.58 -11.13 -11.31
CA LEU A 30 9.17 -11.28 -9.92
C LEU A 30 8.80 -9.94 -9.30
N LEU A 31 9.51 -8.86 -9.65
CA LEU A 31 9.18 -7.50 -9.26
C LEU A 31 7.78 -7.13 -9.78
N ASP A 32 7.53 -7.32 -11.08
CA ASP A 32 6.26 -7.04 -11.74
C ASP A 32 5.10 -7.82 -11.08
N LEU A 33 5.30 -9.12 -10.78
CA LEU A 33 4.31 -9.95 -10.11
C LEU A 33 4.00 -9.49 -8.67
N THR A 34 5.03 -9.09 -7.92
CA THR A 34 4.84 -8.55 -6.56
C THR A 34 4.12 -7.22 -6.58
N CYS A 35 4.42 -6.34 -7.54
CA CYS A 35 3.70 -5.10 -7.76
C CYS A 35 2.23 -5.34 -8.11
N GLN A 36 1.94 -6.28 -9.03
CA GLN A 36 0.57 -6.64 -9.37
C GLN A 36 -0.21 -7.16 -8.16
N THR A 37 0.43 -8.00 -7.33
CA THR A 37 -0.19 -8.52 -6.10
C THR A 37 -0.57 -7.38 -5.14
N VAL A 38 0.30 -6.37 -4.99
CA VAL A 38 -0.01 -5.19 -4.17
C VAL A 38 -1.16 -4.37 -4.78
N VAL A 39 -1.19 -4.21 -6.10
CA VAL A 39 -2.31 -3.55 -6.81
C VAL A 39 -3.62 -4.27 -6.54
N ASP A 40 -3.65 -5.60 -6.66
CA ASP A 40 -4.85 -6.40 -6.43
C ASP A 40 -5.32 -6.34 -4.96
N MET A 41 -4.39 -6.15 -4.01
CA MET A 41 -4.72 -5.95 -2.60
C MET A 41 -5.34 -4.57 -2.29
N ILE A 42 -5.12 -3.58 -3.15
CA ILE A 42 -5.57 -2.18 -3.01
C ILE A 42 -6.84 -1.94 -3.84
N LYS A 43 -6.94 -2.57 -5.02
CA LYS A 43 -8.01 -2.35 -5.97
C LYS A 43 -9.38 -2.65 -5.35
N GLY A 44 -10.29 -1.69 -5.46
CA GLY A 44 -11.67 -1.82 -4.97
C GLY A 44 -11.84 -1.64 -3.47
N LYS A 45 -10.78 -1.32 -2.72
CA LYS A 45 -10.86 -1.01 -1.28
C LYS A 45 -10.92 0.50 -1.04
N THR A 46 -11.58 0.91 0.03
CA THR A 46 -11.54 2.31 0.46
C THR A 46 -10.19 2.67 1.09
N PRO A 47 -9.81 3.97 1.14
CA PRO A 47 -8.60 4.41 1.83
C PRO A 47 -8.50 3.90 3.27
N GLU A 48 -9.61 3.83 4.00
CA GLU A 48 -9.69 3.33 5.37
C GLU A 48 -9.43 1.82 5.45
N GLU A 49 -9.96 1.04 4.51
CA GLU A 49 -9.70 -0.40 4.41
C GLU A 49 -8.25 -0.72 4.02
N ILE A 50 -7.67 0.09 3.14
CA ILE A 50 -6.24 0.02 2.78
C ILE A 50 -5.40 0.31 4.00
N ARG A 51 -5.69 1.40 4.73
CA ARG A 51 -4.99 1.74 5.98
C ARG A 51 -5.06 0.61 7.00
N LYS A 52 -6.23 -0.03 7.17
CA LYS A 52 -6.36 -1.22 8.05
C LYS A 52 -5.55 -2.42 7.52
N THR A 53 -5.63 -2.70 6.22
CA THR A 53 -4.91 -3.83 5.58
C THR A 53 -3.40 -3.71 5.75
N PHE A 54 -2.87 -2.49 5.63
CA PHE A 54 -1.44 -2.19 5.70
C PHE A 54 -1.02 -1.59 7.05
N ASN A 55 -1.92 -1.60 8.06
CA ASN A 55 -1.72 -1.03 9.39
C ASN A 55 -1.08 0.38 9.36
N ILE A 56 -1.53 1.22 8.41
CA ILE A 56 -1.04 2.58 8.22
C ILE A 56 -1.79 3.49 9.17
N LYS A 57 -1.05 4.15 10.08
CA LYS A 57 -1.60 5.19 10.95
C LYS A 57 -2.04 6.39 10.11
N ASN A 58 -3.28 6.83 10.26
CA ASN A 58 -3.73 8.09 9.69
C ASN A 58 -3.05 9.24 10.45
N ASN A 59 -2.24 10.03 9.73
CA ASN A 59 -1.53 11.17 10.28
C ASN A 59 -2.11 12.51 9.79
N PHE A 60 -3.19 12.48 9.00
CA PHE A 60 -3.85 13.69 8.53
C PHE A 60 -4.77 14.26 9.61
N THR A 61 -4.82 15.59 9.71
CA THR A 61 -5.93 16.24 10.42
C THR A 61 -7.23 16.06 9.63
N PRO A 62 -8.41 16.23 10.27
CA PRO A 62 -9.70 16.15 9.56
C PRO A 62 -9.78 17.11 8.36
N GLU A 63 -9.23 18.32 8.51
CA GLU A 63 -9.20 19.32 7.44
C GLU A 63 -8.30 18.90 6.27
N GLU A 64 -7.11 18.37 6.55
CA GLU A 64 -6.20 17.87 5.52
C GLU A 64 -6.77 16.64 4.80
N GLU A 65 -7.43 15.74 5.53
CA GLU A 65 -8.07 14.56 4.94
C GLU A 65 -9.22 14.94 4.00
N GLU A 66 -10.00 15.97 4.36
CA GLU A 66 -11.07 16.48 3.53
C GLU A 66 -10.53 17.19 2.27
N GLU A 67 -9.43 17.95 2.40
CA GLU A 67 -8.75 18.57 1.26
C GLU A 67 -8.17 17.53 0.30
N VAL A 68 -7.45 16.53 0.82
CA VAL A 68 -6.93 15.42 0.01
C VAL A 68 -8.08 14.68 -0.68
N ARG A 69 -9.21 14.46 -0.01
CA ARG A 69 -10.38 13.80 -0.62
C ARG A 69 -11.00 14.64 -1.74
N ARG A 70 -11.04 15.97 -1.62
CA ARG A 70 -11.46 16.87 -2.71
C ARG A 70 -10.49 16.85 -3.88
N GLU A 71 -9.19 16.95 -3.61
CA GLU A 71 -8.15 16.98 -4.65
C GLU A 71 -7.99 15.65 -5.38
N THR A 72 -8.24 14.53 -4.70
CA THR A 72 -8.11 13.17 -5.27
C THR A 72 -9.42 12.59 -5.77
N ALA A 73 -10.51 13.37 -5.79
CA ALA A 73 -11.82 12.92 -6.26
C ALA A 73 -11.78 12.35 -7.70
N TRP A 74 -10.93 12.91 -8.57
CA TRP A 74 -10.71 12.42 -9.94
C TRP A 74 -10.21 10.97 -10.03
N ALA A 75 -9.56 10.45 -8.98
CA ALA A 75 -9.02 9.10 -8.96
C ALA A 75 -10.11 8.03 -8.71
N PHE A 76 -11.33 8.46 -8.40
CA PHE A 76 -12.48 7.61 -8.11
C PHE A 76 -13.62 7.74 -9.14
N GLU A 77 -13.40 8.51 -10.23
CA GLU A 77 -14.27 8.57 -11.43
C GLU A 77 -13.88 7.50 -12.46
#